data_AF-A0A6A6HSX4-F1
#
_entry.id   AF-A0A6A6HSX4-F1
#
_cell.length_a   1.000
_cell.length_b   1.000
_cell.length_c   1.000
_cell.angle_alpha   90.00
_cell.angle_beta   90.00
_cell.angle_gamma   90.00
#
_symmetry.space_group_name_H-M   'P 1'
#
loop_
_entity.id
_entity.type
_entity.pdbx_description
1 polymer ?
#
loop_
_entity_poly.entity_id
_entity_poly.type
_entity_poly.pdbx_seq_one_letter_code
_entity_poly.pdbx_strand_id
1 'polypeptide(L)'
;MKDDKRLSNLKELTLNNFSLESIYTAIADIIDFTALERLTLFGCEEADLFLEEMGTQTLGAALSLRHLAVQVQDDTCLEDILDSCSNLMSLHLRWEDDADPSALLGRLRDLGSSLRTLALHQNREDPPPDEWDRILSYCPNLRQLGCQLSTYVFDPNEWCNDFPEVLDALGQLPDLRIVHFRYVRFEELARFEWRDFRKPREITWEVQRFANGFFQYLDDRNLCPKLKALAFGVNWTPRRPLAANEYSVPRHCFIKGWQTDALNRRTAIAVPVPTYRLRELDPELDILDFDPECEWVGGLPGRFLHR
;
A
#
# COMPACT_ATOMS: atom_id res chain seq x y z
N MET A 1 -21.74 2.29 -41.31
CA MET A 1 -21.56 2.70 -39.91
C MET A 1 -21.21 1.46 -39.13
N LYS A 2 -19.92 1.29 -38.78
CA LYS A 2 -19.55 0.35 -37.72
C LYS A 2 -19.82 1.10 -36.43
N ASP A 3 -20.76 0.63 -35.63
CA ASP A 3 -20.95 1.19 -34.29
C ASP A 3 -19.64 1.01 -33.53
N ASP A 4 -19.09 2.14 -33.07
CA ASP A 4 -17.84 2.21 -32.34
C ASP A 4 -18.09 1.59 -30.96
N LYS A 5 -17.83 0.29 -30.83
CA LYS A 5 -18.09 -0.49 -29.61
C LYS A 5 -17.02 -0.24 -28.54
N ARG A 6 -16.56 1.01 -28.41
CA ARG A 6 -15.68 1.40 -27.33
C ARG A 6 -16.45 1.42 -26.02
N LEU A 7 -15.88 0.77 -25.00
CA LEU A 7 -16.37 0.76 -23.63
C LEU A 7 -16.06 2.11 -22.96
N SER A 8 -16.58 3.20 -23.50
CA SER A 8 -16.34 4.57 -22.99
C SER A 8 -16.91 4.82 -21.59
N ASN A 9 -17.80 3.95 -21.12
CA ASN A 9 -18.33 3.97 -19.76
C ASN A 9 -17.53 3.12 -18.76
N LEU A 10 -16.45 2.45 -19.20
CA LEU A 10 -15.60 1.67 -18.30
C LEU A 10 -14.77 2.64 -17.44
N LYS A 11 -15.05 2.65 -16.13
CA LYS A 11 -14.36 3.52 -15.16
C LYS A 11 -13.27 2.83 -14.36
N GLU A 12 -13.29 1.50 -14.33
CA GLU A 12 -12.36 0.71 -13.55
C GLU A 12 -11.93 -0.54 -14.30
N LEU A 13 -10.63 -0.82 -14.23
CA LEU A 13 -10.02 -2.03 -14.77
C LEU A 13 -9.12 -2.63 -13.68
N THR A 14 -9.42 -3.89 -13.33
CA THR A 14 -8.61 -4.67 -12.40
C THR A 14 -8.22 -5.98 -13.06
N LEU A 15 -6.92 -6.21 -13.18
CA LEU A 15 -6.33 -7.46 -13.68
C LEU A 15 -5.39 -8.01 -12.61
N ASN A 16 -5.51 -9.31 -12.33
CA ASN A 16 -4.73 -9.97 -11.29
C ASN A 16 -4.27 -11.35 -11.77
N ASN A 17 -2.97 -11.66 -11.59
CA ASN A 17 -2.34 -12.90 -12.02
C ASN A 17 -2.68 -13.27 -13.47
N PHE A 18 -2.59 -12.26 -14.35
CA PHE A 18 -2.96 -12.35 -15.75
C PHE A 18 -1.76 -11.97 -16.63
N SER A 19 -1.49 -12.73 -17.68
CA SER A 19 -0.41 -12.39 -18.62
C SER A 19 -0.86 -11.29 -19.58
N LEU A 20 -0.17 -10.16 -19.57
CA LEU A 20 -0.49 -8.99 -20.42
C LEU A 20 0.31 -9.00 -21.73
N GLU A 21 1.01 -10.08 -22.03
CA GLU A 21 1.80 -10.22 -23.25
C GLU A 21 0.95 -9.90 -24.49
N SER A 22 1.36 -8.86 -25.24
CA SER A 22 0.70 -8.42 -26.48
C SER A 22 -0.80 -8.08 -26.36
N ILE A 23 -1.34 -7.90 -25.16
CA ILE A 23 -2.79 -7.68 -25.00
C ILE A 23 -3.21 -6.22 -25.21
N TYR A 24 -2.31 -5.27 -24.91
CA TYR A 24 -2.66 -3.85 -24.88
C TYR A 24 -3.25 -3.37 -26.21
N THR A 25 -2.57 -3.65 -27.33
CA THR A 25 -3.07 -3.30 -28.68
C THR A 25 -4.48 -3.82 -28.93
N ALA A 26 -4.78 -5.06 -28.51
CA ALA A 26 -6.09 -5.66 -28.73
C ALA A 26 -7.20 -5.00 -27.89
N ILE A 27 -6.88 -4.55 -26.67
CA ILE A 27 -7.87 -3.93 -25.79
C ILE A 27 -7.95 -2.41 -25.94
N ALA A 28 -6.93 -1.74 -26.46
CA ALA A 28 -6.95 -0.29 -26.74
C ALA A 28 -7.97 0.13 -27.80
N ASP A 29 -8.34 -0.81 -28.69
CA ASP A 29 -9.45 -0.62 -29.62
C ASP A 29 -10.82 -0.67 -28.91
N ILE A 30 -10.90 -1.34 -27.77
CA ILE A 30 -12.14 -1.63 -27.05
C ILE A 30 -12.31 -0.70 -25.84
N ILE A 31 -11.24 -0.34 -25.16
CA ILE A 31 -11.24 0.42 -23.90
C ILE A 31 -10.75 1.84 -24.17
N ASP A 32 -11.51 2.82 -23.70
CA ASP A 32 -11.05 4.21 -23.63
C ASP A 32 -10.28 4.43 -22.32
N PHE A 33 -8.96 4.26 -22.39
CA PHE A 33 -8.08 4.46 -21.24
C PHE A 33 -8.06 5.90 -20.70
N THR A 34 -8.45 6.89 -21.50
CA THR A 34 -8.51 8.30 -21.05
C THR A 34 -9.65 8.56 -20.08
N ALA A 35 -10.73 7.77 -20.19
CA ALA A 35 -11.92 7.86 -19.33
C ALA A 35 -11.82 7.01 -18.05
N LEU A 36 -10.78 6.17 -17.94
CA LEU A 36 -10.55 5.27 -16.81
C LEU A 36 -10.20 6.07 -15.55
N GLU A 37 -10.88 5.79 -14.45
CA GLU A 37 -10.66 6.45 -13.16
C GLU A 37 -9.83 5.59 -12.20
N ARG A 38 -9.81 4.27 -12.42
CA ARG A 38 -9.16 3.29 -11.55
C ARG A 38 -8.48 2.19 -12.37
N LEU A 39 -7.19 2.00 -12.13
CA LEU A 39 -6.41 0.93 -12.73
C LEU A 39 -5.72 0.12 -11.64
N THR A 40 -5.87 -1.21 -11.71
CA THR A 40 -5.22 -2.14 -10.80
C THR A 40 -4.60 -3.29 -11.58
N LEU A 41 -3.27 -3.44 -11.56
CA LEU A 41 -2.53 -4.51 -12.22
C LEU A 41 -1.60 -5.19 -11.20
N PHE A 42 -1.93 -6.41 -10.77
CA PHE A 42 -1.12 -7.12 -9.76
C PHE A 42 -0.78 -8.54 -10.16
N GLY A 43 0.48 -8.93 -9.94
CA GLY A 43 0.97 -10.24 -10.36
C GLY A 43 0.80 -10.50 -11.86
N CYS A 44 0.69 -9.46 -12.68
CA CYS A 44 0.54 -9.56 -14.12
C CYS A 44 1.93 -9.64 -14.78
N GLU A 45 2.12 -10.62 -15.67
CA GLU A 45 3.32 -10.70 -16.50
C GLU A 45 3.26 -9.61 -17.57
N GLU A 46 4.40 -8.97 -17.88
CA GLU A 46 4.50 -7.86 -18.84
C GLU A 46 3.65 -6.62 -18.46
N ALA A 47 3.46 -6.36 -17.16
CA ALA A 47 2.78 -5.16 -16.69
C ALA A 47 3.50 -3.87 -17.10
N ASP A 48 4.83 -3.86 -17.05
CA ASP A 48 5.67 -2.72 -17.40
C ASP A 48 5.46 -2.32 -18.88
N LEU A 49 5.58 -3.28 -19.81
CA LEU A 49 5.32 -3.04 -21.24
C LEU A 49 3.88 -2.55 -21.50
N PHE A 50 2.90 -3.13 -20.81
CA PHE A 50 1.51 -2.69 -20.91
C PHE A 50 1.34 -1.23 -20.49
N LEU A 51 1.99 -0.81 -19.41
CA LEU A 51 1.93 0.54 -18.87
C LEU A 51 2.68 1.53 -19.77
N GLU A 52 3.83 1.15 -20.34
CA GLU A 52 4.56 1.94 -21.33
C GLU A 52 3.74 2.19 -22.59
N GLU A 53 3.12 1.15 -23.14
CA GLU A 53 2.26 1.28 -24.33
C GLU A 53 1.03 2.14 -24.02
N MET A 54 0.45 2.01 -22.82
CA MET A 54 -0.63 2.87 -22.34
C MET A 54 -0.21 4.33 -22.26
N GLY A 55 0.94 4.61 -21.63
CA GLY A 55 1.50 5.96 -21.52
C GLY A 55 1.74 6.57 -22.90
N THR A 56 2.40 5.83 -23.79
CA THR A 56 2.72 6.28 -25.15
C THR A 56 1.46 6.63 -25.96
N GLN A 57 0.43 5.78 -25.92
CA GLN A 57 -0.82 6.03 -26.66
C GLN A 57 -1.67 7.15 -26.07
N THR A 58 -1.51 7.42 -24.78
CA THR A 58 -2.25 8.48 -24.07
C THR A 58 -1.45 9.78 -23.97
N LEU A 59 -0.25 9.82 -24.56
CA LEU A 59 0.63 10.98 -24.54
C LEU A 59 -0.08 12.22 -25.11
N GLY A 60 -0.11 13.29 -24.32
CA GLY A 60 -0.79 14.55 -24.66
C GLY A 60 -2.29 14.57 -24.40
N ALA A 61 -2.88 13.45 -23.96
CA ALA A 61 -4.24 13.40 -23.42
C ALA A 61 -4.20 13.57 -21.89
N ALA A 62 -5.24 14.18 -21.32
CA ALA A 62 -5.42 14.20 -19.88
C ALA A 62 -6.11 12.91 -19.43
N LEU A 63 -5.45 12.10 -18.61
CA LEU A 63 -6.03 10.90 -18.03
C LEU A 63 -6.99 11.26 -16.88
N SER A 64 -8.12 10.57 -16.82
CA SER A 64 -9.11 10.69 -15.73
C SER A 64 -8.71 9.89 -14.49
N LEU A 65 -7.53 9.28 -14.48
CA LEU A 65 -7.11 8.33 -13.46
C LEU A 65 -6.97 9.01 -12.09
N ARG A 66 -7.66 8.45 -11.10
CA ARG A 66 -7.65 8.90 -9.70
C ARG A 66 -7.00 7.89 -8.77
N HIS A 67 -7.05 6.61 -9.14
CA HIS A 67 -6.41 5.54 -8.39
C HIS A 67 -5.58 4.66 -9.33
N LEU A 68 -4.31 4.49 -8.99
CA LEU A 68 -3.39 3.60 -9.67
C LEU A 68 -2.81 2.63 -8.65
N ALA A 69 -2.95 1.33 -8.89
CA ALA A 69 -2.41 0.29 -8.04
C ALA A 69 -1.71 -0.78 -8.88
N VAL A 70 -0.39 -0.80 -8.88
CA VAL A 70 0.38 -1.63 -9.82
C VAL A 70 1.54 -2.34 -9.14
N GLN A 71 1.91 -3.49 -9.70
CA GLN A 71 3.17 -4.16 -9.46
C GLN A 71 4.00 -4.11 -10.73
N VAL A 72 5.21 -3.58 -10.64
CA VAL A 72 6.12 -3.33 -11.77
C VAL A 72 7.54 -3.80 -11.44
N GLN A 73 8.36 -4.06 -12.45
CA GLN A 73 9.79 -4.34 -12.27
C GLN A 73 10.60 -3.05 -12.24
N ASP A 74 10.26 -2.08 -13.08
CA ASP A 74 10.90 -0.78 -13.19
C ASP A 74 9.82 0.32 -13.16
N ASP A 75 9.97 1.35 -12.33
CA ASP A 75 8.98 2.43 -12.22
C ASP A 75 9.04 3.45 -13.36
N THR A 76 10.07 3.40 -14.21
CA THR A 76 10.15 4.24 -15.41
C THR A 76 9.00 3.97 -16.39
N CYS A 77 8.41 2.77 -16.39
CA CYS A 77 7.22 2.44 -17.19
C CYS A 77 5.99 3.31 -16.86
N LEU A 78 6.00 3.99 -15.71
CA LEU A 78 4.91 4.83 -15.24
C LEU A 78 5.05 6.30 -15.61
N GLU A 79 6.19 6.75 -16.13
CA GLU A 79 6.47 8.19 -16.31
C GLU A 79 5.40 8.92 -17.12
N ASP A 80 5.08 8.41 -18.33
CA ASP A 80 4.10 9.03 -19.22
C ASP A 80 2.67 9.01 -18.65
N ILE A 81 2.31 7.93 -17.94
CA ILE A 81 1.02 7.81 -17.28
C ILE A 81 0.93 8.86 -16.16
N LEU A 82 1.93 8.92 -15.28
CA LEU A 82 1.96 9.83 -14.14
C LEU A 82 1.95 11.30 -14.60
N ASP A 83 2.68 11.63 -15.66
CA ASP A 83 2.69 12.97 -16.25
C ASP A 83 1.32 13.38 -16.82
N SER A 84 0.54 12.40 -17.26
CA SER A 84 -0.80 12.61 -17.81
C SER A 84 -1.90 12.61 -16.73
N CYS A 85 -1.58 12.30 -15.47
CA CYS A 85 -2.53 12.10 -14.36
C CYS A 85 -2.56 13.28 -13.36
N SER A 86 -3.13 14.41 -13.77
CA SER A 86 -3.25 15.60 -12.87
C SER A 86 -4.21 15.41 -11.67
N ASN A 87 -5.07 14.40 -11.69
CA ASN A 87 -6.08 14.15 -10.64
C ASN A 87 -5.80 12.89 -9.81
N LEU A 88 -4.57 12.37 -9.85
CA LEU A 88 -4.21 11.18 -9.09
C LEU A 88 -4.32 11.46 -7.59
N MET A 89 -5.15 10.66 -6.90
CA MET A 89 -5.39 10.78 -5.46
C MET A 89 -4.83 9.59 -4.68
N SER A 90 -4.68 8.45 -5.33
CA SER A 90 -4.24 7.20 -4.71
C SER A 90 -3.20 6.54 -5.58
N LEU A 91 -2.01 6.32 -5.03
CA LEU A 91 -0.94 5.59 -5.69
C LEU A 91 -0.50 4.43 -4.80
N HIS A 92 -0.60 3.22 -5.34
CA HIS A 92 -0.08 2.00 -4.75
C HIS A 92 0.93 1.40 -5.72
N LEU A 93 2.17 1.35 -5.30
CA LEU A 93 3.24 0.81 -6.11
C LEU A 93 3.93 -0.31 -5.35
N ARG A 94 4.06 -1.43 -6.05
CA ARG A 94 4.93 -2.52 -5.65
C ARG A 94 6.01 -2.71 -6.68
N TRP A 95 7.26 -2.76 -6.23
CA TRP A 95 8.37 -3.15 -7.07
C TRP A 95 8.64 -4.66 -6.96
N GLU A 96 8.92 -5.28 -8.10
CA GLU A 96 9.67 -6.52 -8.16
C GLU A 96 11.16 -6.24 -7.93
N ASP A 97 11.93 -7.30 -7.70
CA ASP A 97 13.23 -7.26 -7.03
C ASP A 97 14.21 -6.20 -7.59
N ASP A 98 14.95 -5.56 -6.69
CA ASP A 98 16.08 -4.65 -6.95
C ASP A 98 15.81 -3.33 -7.70
N ALA A 99 14.55 -2.94 -7.92
CA ALA A 99 14.21 -1.68 -8.56
C ALA A 99 14.69 -0.44 -7.79
N ASP A 100 15.11 0.60 -8.52
CA ASP A 100 15.46 1.92 -7.98
C ASP A 100 14.24 2.84 -8.03
N PRO A 101 13.72 3.35 -6.89
CA PRO A 101 12.55 4.23 -6.87
C PRO A 101 12.83 5.67 -7.35
N SER A 102 14.05 5.97 -7.83
CA SER A 102 14.48 7.34 -8.12
C SER A 102 13.60 8.07 -9.14
N ALA A 103 13.07 7.36 -10.16
CA ALA A 103 12.17 7.94 -11.15
C ALA A 103 10.85 8.37 -10.49
N LEU A 104 10.22 7.49 -9.70
CA LEU A 104 9.02 7.83 -8.94
C LEU A 104 9.26 9.00 -7.99
N LEU A 105 10.38 9.00 -7.24
CA LEU A 105 10.70 10.08 -6.30
C LEU A 105 10.74 11.46 -6.98
N GLY A 106 11.22 11.51 -8.23
CA GLY A 106 11.17 12.71 -9.07
C GLY A 106 9.74 13.19 -9.32
N ARG A 107 8.83 12.26 -9.64
CA ARG A 107 7.42 12.55 -9.97
C ARG A 107 6.56 12.84 -8.76
N LEU A 108 6.86 12.25 -7.60
CA LEU A 108 6.15 12.53 -6.35
C LEU A 108 6.26 14.00 -5.95
N ARG A 109 7.32 14.71 -6.32
CA ARG A 109 7.42 16.15 -6.08
C ARG A 109 6.26 16.93 -6.71
N ASP A 110 5.84 16.51 -7.91
CA ASP A 110 4.84 17.22 -8.69
C ASP A 110 3.43 16.70 -8.38
N LEU A 111 3.28 15.39 -8.09
CA LEU A 111 2.00 14.75 -7.77
C LEU A 111 1.62 14.78 -6.29
N GLY A 112 2.58 14.89 -5.38
CA GLY A 112 2.37 14.58 -3.96
C GLY A 112 1.31 15.45 -3.27
N SER A 113 1.09 16.67 -3.77
CA SER A 113 0.05 17.57 -3.23
C SER A 113 -1.39 17.06 -3.48
N SER A 114 -1.64 16.32 -4.56
CA SER A 114 -2.96 15.75 -4.87
C SER A 114 -3.20 14.42 -4.17
N LEU A 115 -2.13 13.69 -3.82
CA LEU A 115 -2.24 12.39 -3.17
C LEU A 115 -2.90 12.48 -1.79
N ARG A 116 -3.71 11.46 -1.51
CA ARG A 116 -4.39 11.19 -0.24
C ARG A 116 -4.04 9.80 0.29
N THR A 117 -3.74 8.89 -0.61
CA THR A 117 -3.26 7.54 -0.32
C THR A 117 -1.97 7.30 -1.08
N LEU A 118 -0.93 6.89 -0.36
CA LEU A 118 0.35 6.47 -0.92
C LEU A 118 0.74 5.15 -0.28
N ALA A 119 0.98 4.13 -1.08
CA ALA A 119 1.48 2.85 -0.61
C ALA A 119 2.69 2.43 -1.44
N LEU A 120 3.84 2.29 -0.81
CA LEU A 120 5.11 1.95 -1.46
C LEU A 120 5.63 0.64 -0.87
N HIS A 121 5.81 -0.38 -1.72
CA HIS A 121 6.21 -1.71 -1.29
C HIS A 121 7.35 -2.24 -2.13
N GLN A 122 8.48 -2.51 -1.52
CA GLN A 122 9.65 -3.09 -2.18
C GLN A 122 9.97 -4.43 -1.52
N ASN A 123 10.36 -5.45 -2.29
CA ASN A 123 10.85 -6.72 -1.71
C ASN A 123 12.26 -6.59 -1.08
N ARG A 124 12.71 -5.37 -0.74
CA ARG A 124 14.03 -5.08 -0.15
C ARG A 124 13.93 -4.70 1.33
N GLU A 125 15.09 -4.56 1.97
CA GLU A 125 15.24 -3.92 3.29
C GLU A 125 14.69 -2.49 3.25
N ASP A 126 14.33 -1.94 4.42
CA ASP A 126 13.66 -0.65 4.54
C ASP A 126 14.39 0.48 3.78
N PRO A 127 13.66 1.41 3.13
CA PRO A 127 14.28 2.61 2.60
C PRO A 127 14.95 3.37 3.75
N PRO A 128 16.09 4.01 3.49
CA PRO A 128 16.78 4.75 4.52
C PRO A 128 15.89 5.91 5.04
N PRO A 129 16.04 6.34 6.31
CA PRO A 129 15.17 7.33 6.93
C PRO A 129 15.06 8.66 6.16
N ASP A 130 16.14 9.10 5.51
CA ASP A 130 16.20 10.33 4.72
C ASP A 130 15.32 10.29 3.46
N GLU A 131 15.12 9.12 2.87
CA GLU A 131 14.17 8.94 1.77
C GLU A 131 12.73 9.09 2.26
N TRP A 132 12.39 8.56 3.44
CA TRP A 132 11.06 8.75 4.03
C TRP A 132 10.75 10.22 4.29
N ASP A 133 11.67 10.94 4.91
CA ASP A 133 11.50 12.37 5.14
C ASP A 133 11.23 13.12 3.84
N ARG A 134 11.96 12.78 2.77
CA ARG A 134 11.79 13.38 1.46
C ARG A 134 10.43 13.02 0.84
N ILE A 135 10.04 11.74 0.81
CA ILE A 135 8.76 11.27 0.26
C ILE A 135 7.59 11.96 0.95
N LEU A 136 7.60 12.00 2.28
CA LEU A 136 6.52 12.56 3.07
C LEU A 136 6.43 14.08 2.93
N SER A 137 7.56 14.76 2.77
CA SER A 137 7.58 16.20 2.49
C SER A 137 6.89 16.59 1.18
N TYR A 138 6.93 15.71 0.16
CA TYR A 138 6.24 15.92 -1.10
C TYR A 138 4.73 15.66 -1.00
N CYS A 139 4.29 14.87 -0.02
CA CYS A 139 2.92 14.39 0.09
C CYS A 139 2.22 14.88 1.38
N PRO A 140 2.10 16.19 1.64
CA PRO A 140 1.66 16.73 2.94
C PRO A 140 0.19 16.43 3.26
N ASN A 141 -0.62 16.07 2.26
CA ASN A 141 -2.06 15.85 2.39
C ASN A 141 -2.44 14.36 2.55
N LEU A 142 -1.46 13.48 2.78
CA LEU A 142 -1.73 12.06 2.95
C LEU A 142 -2.64 11.81 4.16
N ARG A 143 -3.63 10.96 3.93
CA ARG A 143 -4.53 10.39 4.93
C ARG A 143 -4.20 8.93 5.19
N GLN A 144 -3.58 8.26 4.22
CA GLN A 144 -3.30 6.83 4.27
C GLN A 144 -1.90 6.59 3.74
N LEU A 145 -1.09 5.91 4.54
CA LEU A 145 0.27 5.56 4.19
C LEU A 145 0.44 4.05 4.27
N GLY A 146 0.93 3.45 3.19
CA GLY A 146 1.31 2.05 3.11
C GLY A 146 2.80 1.93 2.95
N CYS A 147 3.44 1.12 3.77
CA CYS A 147 4.84 0.82 3.59
C CYS A 147 5.17 -0.60 4.04
N GLN A 148 6.30 -1.10 3.58
CA GLN A 148 6.86 -2.33 4.10
C GLN A 148 7.73 -2.00 5.32
N LEU A 149 7.75 -2.91 6.29
CA LEU A 149 8.65 -2.82 7.44
C LEU A 149 9.67 -3.95 7.41
N SER A 150 10.90 -3.64 7.77
CA SER A 150 11.94 -4.62 8.01
C SER A 150 11.55 -5.56 9.15
N THR A 151 12.09 -6.76 9.09
CA THR A 151 11.82 -7.78 10.09
C THR A 151 12.44 -7.47 11.45
N TYR A 152 13.33 -6.48 11.52
CA TYR A 152 14.02 -6.08 12.75
C TYR A 152 13.24 -5.05 13.59
N VAL A 153 12.21 -4.39 13.05
CA VAL A 153 11.52 -3.30 13.77
C VAL A 153 10.34 -3.75 14.64
N PHE A 154 10.10 -5.06 14.78
CA PHE A 154 8.93 -5.57 15.49
C PHE A 154 8.99 -5.42 17.02
N ASP A 155 10.18 -5.33 17.61
CA ASP A 155 10.32 -5.08 19.05
C ASP A 155 10.55 -3.59 19.31
N PRO A 156 9.58 -2.88 19.95
CA PRO A 156 9.76 -1.47 20.29
C PRO A 156 10.95 -1.19 21.21
N ASN A 157 11.42 -2.18 21.96
CA ASN A 157 12.61 -2.03 22.80
C ASN A 157 13.91 -2.13 21.99
N GLU A 158 13.84 -2.66 20.78
CA GLU A 158 14.96 -2.82 19.85
C GLU A 158 14.91 -1.81 18.70
N TRP A 159 14.01 -0.82 18.77
CA TRP A 159 14.04 0.34 17.88
C TRP A 159 15.34 1.13 18.09
N CYS A 160 16.40 0.68 17.44
CA CYS A 160 17.63 1.42 17.29
C CYS A 160 17.42 2.52 16.24
N ASN A 161 18.19 3.60 16.42
CA ASN A 161 18.27 4.89 15.71
C ASN A 161 17.34 5.15 14.52
N ASP A 162 17.24 4.25 13.54
CA ASP A 162 16.62 4.52 12.25
C ASP A 162 15.07 4.46 12.28
N PHE A 163 14.45 3.54 13.02
CA PHE A 163 12.98 3.45 13.04
C PHE A 163 12.28 4.63 13.74
N PRO A 164 12.77 5.13 14.89
CA PRO A 164 12.28 6.37 15.48
C PRO A 164 12.35 7.57 14.52
N GLU A 165 13.38 7.66 13.67
CA GLU A 165 13.48 8.71 12.65
C GLU A 165 12.35 8.60 11.60
N VAL A 166 12.04 7.38 11.16
CA VAL A 166 10.87 7.13 10.29
C VAL A 166 9.56 7.54 10.97
N LEU A 167 9.39 7.26 12.28
CA LEU A 167 8.20 7.68 13.02
C LEU A 167 8.12 9.20 13.19
N ASP A 168 9.25 9.87 13.41
CA ASP A 168 9.32 11.32 13.49
C ASP A 168 8.97 11.96 12.14
N ALA A 169 9.39 11.37 11.03
CA ALA A 169 9.01 11.78 9.66
C ALA A 169 7.49 11.77 9.43
N LEU A 170 6.75 10.83 10.03
CA LEU A 170 5.28 10.81 9.97
C LEU A 170 4.65 12.09 10.54
N GLY A 171 5.35 12.79 11.44
CA GLY A 171 4.94 14.08 11.99
C GLY A 171 4.65 15.15 10.93
N GLN A 172 5.21 15.00 9.72
CA GLN A 172 4.94 15.86 8.56
C GLN A 172 3.53 15.71 7.99
N LEU A 173 2.79 14.67 8.39
CA LEU A 173 1.46 14.32 7.87
C LEU A 173 0.35 14.61 8.90
N PRO A 174 -0.14 15.86 9.01
CA PRO A 174 -1.13 16.24 10.02
C PRO A 174 -2.50 15.58 9.80
N ASP A 175 -2.77 15.14 8.56
CA ASP A 175 -4.02 14.52 8.14
C ASP A 175 -3.98 13.00 8.09
N LEU A 176 -2.86 12.37 8.44
CA LEU A 176 -2.69 10.92 8.43
C LEU A 176 -3.71 10.26 9.38
N ARG A 177 -4.46 9.28 8.88
CA ARG A 177 -5.54 8.58 9.58
C ARG A 177 -5.28 7.09 9.77
N ILE A 178 -4.59 6.47 8.81
CA ILE A 178 -4.19 5.07 8.86
C ILE A 178 -2.75 4.92 8.37
N VAL A 179 -2.03 4.01 9.02
CA VAL A 179 -0.80 3.43 8.49
C VAL A 179 -1.05 1.95 8.25
N HIS A 180 -0.56 1.45 7.12
CA HIS A 180 -0.62 0.05 6.74
C HIS A 180 0.78 -0.49 6.53
N PHE A 181 1.23 -1.32 7.47
CA PHE A 181 2.53 -1.98 7.38
C PHE A 181 2.38 -3.38 6.77
N ARG A 182 3.23 -3.71 5.80
CA ARG A 182 3.32 -5.05 5.22
C ARG A 182 4.51 -5.82 5.78
N TYR A 183 4.37 -7.13 5.86
CA TYR A 183 5.49 -8.03 6.14
C TYR A 183 6.39 -8.14 4.93
N VAL A 184 7.70 -8.23 5.15
CA VAL A 184 8.64 -8.82 4.19
C VAL A 184 8.18 -10.25 3.88
N ARG A 185 8.33 -10.70 2.62
CA ARG A 185 7.89 -12.04 2.20
C ARG A 185 8.58 -13.13 3.02
N PHE A 186 7.80 -14.11 3.48
CA PHE A 186 8.33 -15.20 4.32
C PHE A 186 9.38 -16.07 3.60
N GLU A 187 9.38 -16.12 2.27
CA GLU A 187 10.40 -16.82 1.49
C GLU A 187 11.80 -16.20 1.66
N GLU A 188 11.88 -14.88 1.86
CA GLU A 188 13.12 -14.17 2.18
C GLU A 188 13.51 -14.38 3.64
N LEU A 189 12.52 -14.47 4.54
CA LEU A 189 12.72 -14.86 5.94
C LEU A 189 13.23 -16.29 6.12
N ALA A 190 13.03 -17.20 5.16
CA ALA A 190 13.59 -18.55 5.25
C ALA A 190 15.14 -18.58 5.28
N ARG A 191 15.79 -17.46 4.92
CA ARG A 191 17.24 -17.24 5.00
C ARG A 191 17.71 -16.76 6.38
N PHE A 192 16.87 -16.05 7.12
CA PHE A 192 17.14 -15.57 8.46
C PHE A 192 16.43 -16.51 9.42
N GLU A 193 17.12 -17.42 10.13
CA GLU A 193 16.71 -18.42 11.18
C GLU A 193 15.31 -18.40 11.89
N TRP A 194 14.26 -17.82 11.31
CA TRP A 194 12.84 -17.82 11.66
C TRP A 194 12.18 -19.18 11.39
N ARG A 195 13.00 -20.18 11.02
CA ARG A 195 12.61 -21.59 10.93
C ARG A 195 12.20 -22.18 12.26
N ASP A 196 12.50 -21.50 13.38
CA ASP A 196 11.77 -21.73 14.62
C ASP A 196 10.42 -21.03 14.53
N PHE A 197 9.52 -21.69 13.80
CA PHE A 197 8.17 -21.25 13.46
C PHE A 197 7.47 -20.60 14.64
N ARG A 198 7.50 -19.25 14.67
CA ARG A 198 6.69 -18.52 15.63
C ARG A 198 5.25 -18.90 15.37
N LYS A 199 4.58 -19.49 16.36
CA LYS A 199 3.18 -19.90 16.20
C LYS A 199 2.36 -18.65 15.83
N PRO A 200 1.24 -18.76 15.09
CA PRO A 200 0.41 -17.59 14.76
C PRO A 200 0.05 -16.70 15.95
N ARG A 201 -0.06 -17.30 17.14
CA ARG A 201 -0.25 -16.60 18.42
C ARG A 201 0.91 -15.69 18.80
N GLU A 202 2.14 -16.12 18.57
CA GLU A 202 3.36 -15.34 18.85
C GLU A 202 3.45 -14.15 17.91
N ILE A 203 3.18 -14.34 16.61
CA ILE A 203 3.10 -13.23 15.63
C ILE A 203 2.04 -12.21 16.07
N THR A 204 0.86 -12.68 16.47
CA THR A 204 -0.21 -11.78 16.95
C THR A 204 0.21 -10.97 18.18
N TRP A 205 0.89 -11.61 19.12
CA TRP A 205 1.40 -10.93 20.32
C TRP A 205 2.46 -9.88 19.99
N GLU A 206 3.39 -10.20 19.07
CA GLU A 206 4.43 -9.28 18.63
C GLU A 206 3.86 -8.06 17.91
N VAL A 207 2.93 -8.28 16.99
CA VAL A 207 2.27 -7.18 16.27
C VAL A 207 1.47 -6.31 17.23
N GLN A 208 0.79 -6.88 18.23
CA GLN A 208 0.09 -6.12 19.25
C GLN A 208 1.06 -5.29 20.11
N ARG A 209 2.23 -5.85 20.45
CA ARG A 209 3.30 -5.15 21.18
C ARG A 209 3.85 -3.99 20.36
N PHE A 210 4.17 -4.24 19.09
CA PHE A 210 4.56 -3.22 18.12
C PHE A 210 3.51 -2.11 18.02
N ALA A 211 2.24 -2.47 17.82
CA ALA A 211 1.14 -1.51 17.66
C ALA A 211 0.94 -0.63 18.90
N ASN A 212 1.11 -1.19 20.10
CA ASN A 212 1.09 -0.43 21.35
C ASN A 212 2.25 0.58 21.39
N GLY A 213 3.47 0.13 21.12
CA GLY A 213 4.66 1.00 21.06
C GLY A 213 4.51 2.11 20.04
N PHE A 214 3.97 1.79 18.86
CA PHE A 214 3.73 2.73 17.76
C PHE A 214 2.75 3.83 18.16
N PHE A 215 1.57 3.49 18.68
CA PHE A 215 0.61 4.52 19.10
C PHE A 215 1.12 5.32 20.30
N GLN A 216 1.81 4.68 21.26
CA GLN A 216 2.38 5.38 22.40
C GLN A 216 3.45 6.38 21.97
N TYR A 217 4.39 5.97 21.10
CA TYR A 217 5.47 6.82 20.60
C TYR A 217 4.93 8.11 19.95
N LEU A 218 3.93 7.96 19.07
CA LEU A 218 3.31 9.09 18.38
C LEU A 218 2.50 9.98 19.34
N ASP A 219 1.78 9.39 20.31
CA ASP A 219 0.99 10.13 21.29
C ASP A 219 1.88 10.97 22.22
N ASP A 220 2.96 10.37 22.75
CA ASP A 220 3.91 11.02 23.66
C ASP A 220 4.61 12.23 23.02
N ARG A 221 4.78 12.20 21.69
CA ARG A 221 5.39 13.28 20.89
C ARG A 221 4.40 14.18 20.18
N ASN A 222 3.10 13.94 20.34
CA ASN A 222 2.03 14.67 19.64
C ASN A 222 2.18 14.66 18.10
N LEU A 223 2.62 13.52 17.55
CA LEU A 223 2.73 13.27 16.12
C LEU A 223 1.41 12.70 15.58
N CYS A 224 1.05 13.08 14.34
CA CYS A 224 -0.12 12.58 13.62
C CYS A 224 -1.42 12.56 14.47
N PRO A 225 -1.93 13.72 14.94
CA PRO A 225 -3.05 13.76 15.88
C PRO A 225 -4.36 13.17 15.35
N LYS A 226 -4.48 13.00 14.02
CA LYS A 226 -5.64 12.39 13.35
C LYS A 226 -5.48 10.89 13.08
N LEU A 227 -4.36 10.29 13.48
CA LEU A 227 -4.10 8.87 13.28
C LEU A 227 -5.02 8.04 14.18
N LYS A 228 -5.86 7.23 13.56
CA LYS A 228 -6.90 6.44 14.24
C LYS A 228 -6.63 4.95 14.16
N ALA A 229 -5.96 4.49 13.10
CA ALA A 229 -5.87 3.07 12.79
C ALA A 229 -4.45 2.68 12.37
N LEU A 230 -4.15 1.41 12.65
CA LEU A 230 -2.96 0.72 12.19
C LEU A 230 -3.41 -0.61 11.61
N ALA A 231 -3.00 -0.89 10.38
CA ALA A 231 -3.14 -2.21 9.77
C ALA A 231 -1.75 -2.84 9.62
N PHE A 232 -1.67 -4.14 9.86
CA PHE A 232 -0.45 -4.92 9.74
C PHE A 232 -0.74 -6.22 8.98
N GLY A 233 0.06 -6.56 7.97
CA GLY A 233 -0.17 -7.72 7.08
C GLY A 233 -0.32 -7.29 5.62
N VAL A 234 -0.29 -8.15 4.59
CA VAL A 234 -0.51 -9.61 4.51
C VAL A 234 0.53 -10.24 3.58
N ASN A 235 1.03 -11.43 3.92
CA ASN A 235 1.61 -12.36 2.94
C ASN A 235 0.61 -13.50 2.70
N TRP A 236 -0.05 -13.49 1.55
CA TRP A 236 -0.84 -14.61 1.05
C TRP A 236 -0.20 -15.08 -0.25
N THR A 237 0.76 -16.00 -0.17
CA THR A 237 1.20 -16.77 -1.33
C THR A 237 0.53 -18.14 -1.31
N PRO A 238 -0.37 -18.40 -2.26
CA PRO A 238 -0.38 -19.71 -2.87
C PRO A 238 -0.30 -19.52 -4.38
N ARG A 239 0.85 -19.04 -4.87
CA ARG A 239 1.21 -19.27 -6.29
C ARG A 239 1.43 -20.78 -6.55
N ARG A 240 1.54 -21.58 -5.49
CA ARG A 240 1.60 -23.04 -5.51
C ARG A 240 0.63 -23.61 -4.46
N PRO A 241 0.19 -24.88 -4.58
CA PRO A 241 -0.42 -25.55 -3.44
C PRO A 241 0.53 -25.39 -2.26
N LEU A 242 0.05 -24.77 -1.17
CA LEU A 242 0.86 -24.55 0.03
C LEU A 242 1.60 -25.86 0.32
N ALA A 243 2.93 -25.85 0.24
CA ALA A 243 3.68 -26.93 0.86
C ALA A 243 3.18 -27.02 2.32
N ALA A 244 3.23 -28.19 2.95
CA ALA A 244 2.66 -28.40 4.30
C ALA A 244 3.16 -27.44 5.40
N ASN A 245 4.11 -26.55 5.08
CA ASN A 245 4.77 -25.60 5.96
C ASN A 245 4.62 -24.12 5.53
N GLU A 246 3.80 -23.79 4.52
CA GLU A 246 3.50 -22.39 4.17
C GLU A 246 2.38 -21.86 5.07
N TYR A 247 2.66 -20.77 5.79
CA TYR A 247 1.74 -20.15 6.76
C TYR A 247 1.14 -18.87 6.18
N SER A 248 -0.18 -18.74 6.28
CA SER A 248 -0.86 -17.46 6.11
C SER A 248 -0.87 -16.72 7.44
N VAL A 249 -0.39 -15.47 7.44
CA VAL A 249 -0.55 -14.56 8.56
C VAL A 249 -1.76 -13.67 8.24
N PRO A 250 -2.86 -13.75 9.02
CA PRO A 250 -4.01 -12.90 8.77
C PRO A 250 -3.64 -11.44 8.94
N ARG A 251 -4.43 -10.53 8.36
CA ARG A 251 -4.29 -9.09 8.61
C ARG A 251 -4.67 -8.78 10.06
N HIS A 252 -3.85 -7.98 10.73
CA HIS A 252 -4.09 -7.48 12.08
C HIS A 252 -4.46 -6.01 11.98
N CYS A 253 -5.62 -5.65 12.51
CA CYS A 253 -6.11 -4.29 12.50
C CYS A 253 -6.23 -3.78 13.94
N PHE A 254 -5.79 -2.57 14.18
CA PHE A 254 -5.85 -1.91 15.47
C PHE A 254 -6.41 -0.51 15.34
N ILE A 255 -7.14 -0.08 16.35
CA ILE A 255 -7.55 1.31 16.53
C ILE A 255 -6.82 1.92 17.72
N LYS A 256 -6.53 3.21 17.64
CA LYS A 256 -5.96 3.97 18.76
C LYS A 256 -6.99 4.08 19.88
N GLY A 257 -6.66 3.49 21.02
CA GLY A 257 -7.40 3.60 22.28
C GLY A 257 -6.54 4.26 23.36
N TRP A 258 -7.11 4.37 24.56
CA TRP A 258 -6.38 4.86 25.73
C TRP A 258 -6.63 3.97 26.93
N GLN A 259 -5.56 3.70 27.67
CA GLN A 259 -5.62 3.00 28.94
C GLN A 259 -5.15 3.93 30.05
N THR A 260 -5.83 3.88 31.18
CA THR A 260 -5.42 4.58 32.40
C THR A 260 -4.90 3.55 33.40
N ASP A 261 -3.70 3.75 33.92
CA ASP A 261 -3.11 2.84 34.91
C ASP A 261 -3.56 3.17 36.35
N ALA A 262 -3.09 2.39 37.32
CA ALA A 262 -3.43 2.57 38.74
C ALA A 262 -2.91 3.90 39.33
N LEU A 263 -1.97 4.57 38.65
CA LEU A 263 -1.44 5.88 39.03
C LEU A 263 -2.13 7.03 38.27
N ASN A 264 -3.24 6.74 37.59
CA ASN A 264 -4.00 7.68 36.77
C ASN A 264 -3.20 8.27 35.59
N ARG A 265 -2.15 7.57 35.12
CA ARG A 265 -1.43 7.93 33.90
C ARG A 265 -2.18 7.38 32.70
N ARG A 266 -2.41 8.22 31.70
CA ARG A 266 -3.07 7.85 30.44
C ARG A 266 -2.00 7.54 29.39
N THR A 267 -2.09 6.38 28.76
CA THR A 267 -1.23 5.99 27.64
C THR A 267 -2.08 5.59 26.44
N ALA A 268 -1.61 5.90 25.24
CA ALA A 268 -2.21 5.35 24.03
C ALA A 268 -1.91 3.84 23.94
N ILE A 269 -2.89 3.08 23.45
CA ILE A 269 -2.78 1.63 23.22
C ILE A 269 -3.42 1.26 21.88
N ALA A 270 -3.01 0.14 21.32
CA ALA A 270 -3.64 -0.49 20.17
C ALA A 270 -4.78 -1.43 20.64
N VAL A 271 -6.01 -1.14 20.24
CA VAL A 271 -7.15 -2.04 20.49
C VAL A 271 -7.39 -2.89 19.23
N PRO A 272 -7.28 -4.22 19.31
CA PRO A 272 -7.47 -5.08 18.14
C PRO A 272 -8.92 -5.04 17.68
N VAL A 273 -9.13 -4.91 16.38
CA VAL A 273 -10.44 -4.91 15.74
C VAL A 273 -10.42 -5.78 14.49
N PRO A 274 -11.56 -6.35 14.07
CA PRO A 274 -11.64 -6.99 12.76
C PRO A 274 -11.63 -5.93 11.64
N THR A 275 -11.11 -6.30 10.46
CA THR A 275 -10.93 -5.41 9.30
C THR A 275 -12.18 -4.60 8.93
N TYR A 276 -13.36 -5.21 8.99
CA TYR A 276 -14.61 -4.54 8.62
C TYR A 276 -14.92 -3.33 9.52
N ARG A 277 -14.45 -3.31 10.79
CA ARG A 277 -14.65 -2.16 11.69
C ARG A 277 -13.86 -0.94 11.27
N LEU A 278 -12.71 -1.11 10.62
CA LEU A 278 -11.96 0.03 10.08
C LEU A 278 -12.79 0.76 9.02
N ARG A 279 -13.45 0.03 8.12
CA ARG A 279 -14.33 0.60 7.08
C ARG A 279 -15.55 1.33 7.66
N GLU A 280 -16.05 0.90 8.81
CA GLU A 280 -17.12 1.62 9.53
C GLU A 280 -16.63 2.93 10.13
N LEU A 281 -15.38 2.96 10.62
CA LEU A 281 -14.78 4.14 11.25
C LEU A 281 -14.38 5.21 10.25
N ASP A 282 -13.84 4.80 9.11
CA ASP A 282 -13.51 5.69 8.01
C ASP A 282 -13.82 4.99 6.67
N PRO A 283 -14.94 5.35 6.03
CA PRO A 283 -15.32 4.78 4.73
C PRO A 283 -14.36 5.10 3.59
N GLU A 284 -13.48 6.09 3.76
CA GLU A 284 -12.52 6.49 2.74
C GLU A 284 -11.26 5.61 2.74
N LEU A 285 -11.16 4.58 3.60
CA LEU A 285 -9.98 3.70 3.76
C LEU A 285 -9.75 2.74 2.58
N ASP A 286 -9.49 3.31 1.41
CA ASP A 286 -9.16 2.61 0.18
C ASP A 286 -7.83 1.84 0.26
N ILE A 287 -6.92 2.20 1.17
CA ILE A 287 -5.63 1.50 1.29
C ILE A 287 -5.77 0.00 1.56
N LEU A 288 -6.84 -0.39 2.24
CA LEU A 288 -7.11 -1.77 2.64
C LEU A 288 -7.67 -2.63 1.50
N ASP A 289 -8.15 -1.98 0.43
CA ASP A 289 -8.81 -2.63 -0.72
C ASP A 289 -7.82 -2.96 -1.85
N PHE A 290 -6.69 -2.24 -1.91
CA PHE A 290 -5.66 -2.37 -2.94
C PHE A 290 -4.42 -3.16 -2.50
N ASP A 291 -4.49 -3.87 -1.38
CA ASP A 291 -3.45 -4.83 -0.97
C ASP A 291 -3.65 -6.16 -1.71
N PRO A 292 -2.80 -6.47 -2.72
CA PRO A 292 -3.00 -7.63 -3.59
C PRO A 292 -2.80 -8.97 -2.88
N GLU A 293 -2.11 -8.96 -1.73
CA GLU A 293 -1.81 -10.16 -0.95
C GLU A 293 -2.77 -10.31 0.24
N CYS A 294 -3.78 -9.45 0.40
CA CYS A 294 -4.79 -9.67 1.44
C CYS A 294 -5.84 -10.68 0.99
N GLU A 295 -6.39 -11.46 1.94
CA GLU A 295 -7.71 -12.06 1.79
C GLU A 295 -8.66 -10.94 1.36
N TRP A 296 -9.01 -10.90 0.09
CA TRP A 296 -9.76 -9.79 -0.48
C TRP A 296 -11.17 -9.80 0.12
N VAL A 297 -11.38 -9.04 1.21
CA VAL A 297 -12.63 -9.05 2.02
C VAL A 297 -13.79 -8.33 1.29
N GLY A 298 -13.67 -8.11 -0.01
CA GLY A 298 -14.55 -7.28 -0.84
C GLY A 298 -15.20 -8.01 -2.03
N GLY A 299 -15.12 -9.34 -2.13
CA GLY A 299 -15.91 -10.19 -3.04
C GLY A 299 -15.85 -9.88 -4.54
N LEU A 300 -14.92 -10.50 -5.28
CA LEU A 300 -14.67 -10.34 -6.73
C LEU A 300 -14.50 -8.87 -7.25
N PRO A 301 -13.46 -8.57 -8.05
CA PRO A 301 -13.31 -7.26 -8.68
C PRO A 301 -14.60 -6.80 -9.36
N GLY A 302 -15.02 -5.55 -9.12
CA GLY A 302 -16.23 -4.96 -9.71
C GLY A 302 -17.50 -4.95 -8.84
N ARG A 303 -17.45 -5.39 -7.57
CA ARG A 303 -18.55 -5.16 -6.60
C ARG A 303 -18.18 -4.10 -5.57
N PHE A 304 -18.28 -2.83 -5.96
CA PHE A 304 -18.46 -1.78 -4.99
C PHE A 304 -19.90 -1.79 -4.49
N LEU A 305 -20.09 -1.78 -3.18
CA LEU A 305 -21.35 -1.36 -2.60
C LEU A 305 -21.55 0.10 -3.03
N HIS A 306 -22.43 0.33 -4.01
CA HIS A 306 -22.88 1.68 -4.35
C HIS A 306 -23.29 2.39 -3.06
N ARG A 307 -22.62 3.49 -2.76
CA ARG A 307 -23.10 4.52 -1.84
C ARG A 307 -23.66 5.65 -2.66
#